data_AF-A0A484NUT7-F1
#
_entry.id   AF-A0A484NUT7-F1
#
_cell.length_a   1.000
_cell.length_b   1.000
_cell.length_c   1.000
_cell.angle_alpha   90.00
_cell.angle_beta   90.00
_cell.angle_gamma   90.00
#
_symmetry.space_group_name_H-M   'P 1'
#
loop_
_entity.id
_entity.type
_entity.pdbx_description
1 polymer ?
#
loop_
_entity_poly.entity_id
_entity_poly.type
_entity_poly.pdbx_seq_one_letter_code
_entity_poly.pdbx_strand_id
1 'polypeptide(L)'
;MFRRKNSNHEQGEDDQAKKVSELKTSLGPLSERNLQYCTDACLKRYLVARRFNVGKAKKMLEETLKWRSSFKPEEIRWERKHGEI
;
A
#
# COMPACT_ATOMS: atom_id res chain seq x y z
N MET A 1 -0.49 -19.21 -32.52
CA MET A 1 0.23 -18.21 -31.69
C MET A 1 -0.41 -16.85 -31.91
N PHE A 2 -1.09 -16.28 -30.93
CA PHE A 2 -1.61 -14.90 -31.03
C PHE A 2 -1.06 -14.08 -29.87
N ARG A 3 0.11 -13.48 -30.09
CA ARG A 3 0.70 -12.50 -29.18
C ARG A 3 -0.01 -11.17 -29.42
N ARG A 4 -1.11 -10.94 -28.70
CA ARG A 4 -1.78 -9.62 -28.65
C ARG A 4 -0.77 -8.61 -28.10
N LYS A 5 -0.24 -7.75 -28.98
CA LYS A 5 0.62 -6.64 -28.61
C LYS A 5 -0.28 -5.56 -27.98
N ASN A 6 -0.25 -5.49 -26.66
CA ASN A 6 -1.07 -4.56 -25.89
C ASN A 6 -0.32 -3.22 -25.76
N SER A 7 -0.41 -2.38 -26.78
CA SER A 7 0.08 -0.99 -26.77
C SER A 7 -0.59 -0.12 -25.70
N ASN A 8 -1.65 -0.61 -25.06
CA ASN A 8 -2.37 0.06 -23.98
C ASN A 8 -1.73 -0.14 -22.59
N HIS A 9 -0.72 -1.01 -22.45
CA HIS A 9 -0.10 -1.30 -21.16
C HIS A 9 0.87 -0.21 -20.71
N GLU A 10 1.63 0.37 -21.64
CA GLU A 10 2.72 1.30 -21.35
C GLU A 10 2.22 2.70 -20.93
N GLN A 11 1.15 3.22 -21.56
CA GLN A 11 0.50 4.46 -21.14
C GLN A 11 -0.14 4.32 -19.75
N GLY A 12 -0.72 3.16 -19.46
CA GLY A 12 -1.33 2.90 -18.16
C GLY A 12 -0.32 2.75 -17.02
N GLU A 13 0.91 2.32 -17.30
CA GLU A 13 1.95 2.14 -16.28
C GLU A 13 2.58 3.47 -15.85
N ASP A 14 2.84 4.37 -16.81
CA ASP A 14 3.36 5.71 -16.51
C ASP A 14 2.35 6.55 -15.70
N ASP A 15 1.07 6.50 -16.05
CA ASP A 15 0.00 7.16 -15.28
C ASP A 15 -0.16 6.57 -13.86
N GLN A 16 0.08 5.26 -13.71
CA GLN A 16 0.06 4.61 -12.40
C GLN A 16 1.26 5.03 -11.54
N ALA A 17 2.45 5.11 -12.13
CA ALA A 17 3.66 5.55 -11.44
C ALA A 17 3.51 7.01 -10.97
N LYS A 18 2.96 7.89 -11.81
CA LYS A 18 2.64 9.28 -11.45
C LYS A 18 1.71 9.36 -10.24
N LYS A 19 0.64 8.56 -10.22
CA LYS A 19 -0.30 8.54 -9.08
C LYS A 19 0.31 7.97 -7.80
N VAL A 20 1.21 7.00 -7.91
CA VAL A 20 1.98 6.49 -6.76
C VAL A 20 2.88 7.59 -6.21
N SER A 21 3.58 8.33 -7.07
CA SER A 21 4.42 9.47 -6.67
C SER A 21 3.59 10.57 -6.02
N GLU A 22 2.45 10.93 -6.61
CA GLU A 22 1.52 11.93 -6.05
C GLU A 22 1.01 11.52 -4.66
N LEU A 23 0.59 10.25 -4.50
CA LEU A 23 0.17 9.71 -3.22
C LEU A 23 1.31 9.77 -2.20
N LYS A 24 2.53 9.41 -2.58
CA LYS A 24 3.71 9.43 -1.72
C LYS A 24 4.03 10.85 -1.23
N THR A 25 4.00 11.84 -2.12
CA THR A 25 4.17 13.26 -1.75
C THR A 25 3.07 13.74 -0.82
N SER A 26 1.81 13.31 -1.07
CA SER A 26 0.66 13.74 -0.27
C SER A 26 0.66 13.23 1.18
N LEU A 27 1.38 12.14 1.47
CA LEU A 27 1.49 11.55 2.82
C LEU A 27 2.43 12.33 3.73
N GLY A 28 3.33 13.15 3.18
CA GLY A 28 4.31 13.89 3.95
C GLY A 28 5.35 12.98 4.65
N PRO A 29 6.08 13.50 5.65
CA PRO A 29 7.08 12.74 6.39
C PRO A 29 6.42 11.61 7.19
N LEU A 30 6.86 10.38 6.93
CA LEU A 30 6.41 9.18 7.64
C LEU A 30 7.47 8.75 8.67
N SER A 31 7.03 8.08 9.74
CA SER A 31 7.94 7.37 10.64
C SER A 31 8.69 6.27 9.89
N GLU A 32 9.87 5.88 10.38
CA GLU A 32 10.70 4.83 9.75
C GLU A 32 9.93 3.53 9.49
N ARG A 33 9.14 3.09 10.49
CA ARG A 33 8.30 1.88 10.37
C ARG A 33 7.24 2.00 9.28
N ASN A 34 6.62 3.18 9.15
CA ASN A 34 5.62 3.42 8.10
C ASN A 34 6.28 3.54 6.72
N LEU A 35 7.51 4.06 6.65
CA LEU A 35 8.28 4.10 5.41
C LEU A 35 8.60 2.70 4.88
N GLN A 36 8.98 1.76 5.76
CA GLN A 36 9.20 0.36 5.40
C GLN A 36 7.93 -0.32 4.86
N TYR A 37 6.75 0.05 5.39
CA TYR A 37 5.47 -0.49 4.93
C TYR A 37 4.99 0.12 3.59
N CYS A 38 5.18 1.44 3.43
CA CYS A 38 4.71 2.23 2.28
C CYS A 38 5.61 2.07 1.04
N THR A 39 5.86 0.83 0.62
CA THR A 39 6.50 0.53 -0.67
C THR A 39 5.60 0.92 -1.84
N ASP A 40 6.16 1.16 -3.02
CA ASP A 40 5.40 1.56 -4.21
C ASP A 40 4.33 0.51 -4.59
N ALA A 41 4.65 -0.78 -4.42
CA ALA A 41 3.70 -1.87 -4.58
C ALA A 41 2.56 -1.81 -3.55
N CYS A 42 2.86 -1.42 -2.31
CA CYS A 42 1.83 -1.22 -1.28
C CYS A 42 0.90 -0.06 -1.66
N LEU A 43 1.46 1.10 -2.00
CA LEU A 43 0.70 2.29 -2.41
C LEU A 43 -0.19 2.00 -3.63
N LYS A 44 0.32 1.23 -4.61
CA LYS A 44 -0.45 0.79 -5.78
C LYS A 44 -1.68 -0.02 -5.40
N ARG A 45 -1.60 -0.90 -4.39
CA ARG A 45 -2.78 -1.67 -3.91
C ARG A 45 -3.89 -0.77 -3.37
N TYR A 46 -3.54 0.28 -2.63
CA TYR A 46 -4.52 1.27 -2.12
C TYR A 46 -5.16 2.07 -3.25
N LEU A 47 -4.36 2.46 -4.26
CA LEU A 47 -4.87 3.15 -5.44
C LEU A 47 -5.85 2.27 -6.22
N VAL A 48 -5.50 1.01 -6.50
CA VAL A 48 -6.39 0.05 -7.18
C VAL A 48 -7.70 -0.12 -6.40
N ALA A 49 -7.64 -0.31 -5.08
CA ALA A 49 -8.81 -0.46 -4.21
C ALA A 49 -9.72 0.78 -4.16
N ARG A 50 -9.22 1.95 -4.60
CA ARG A 50 -9.95 3.22 -4.64
C ARG A 50 -10.11 3.77 -6.06
N ARG A 51 -10.01 2.90 -7.08
CA ARG A 51 -10.14 3.26 -8.50
C ARG A 51 -9.21 4.41 -8.90
N PHE A 52 -7.97 4.36 -8.43
CA PHE A 52 -6.92 5.35 -8.66
C PHE A 52 -7.29 6.78 -8.25
N ASN A 53 -8.18 6.93 -7.26
CA ASN A 53 -8.47 8.21 -6.62
C ASN A 53 -7.47 8.44 -5.47
N VAL A 54 -6.56 9.38 -5.65
CA VAL A 54 -5.45 9.66 -4.72
C VAL A 54 -5.98 10.10 -3.35
N GLY A 55 -6.97 11.00 -3.29
CA GLY A 55 -7.53 11.47 -2.02
C GLY A 55 -8.18 10.37 -1.19
N LYS A 56 -8.95 9.48 -1.82
CA LYS A 56 -9.56 8.31 -1.15
C LYS A 56 -8.51 7.28 -0.74
N ALA A 57 -7.50 7.06 -1.56
CA ALA A 57 -6.39 6.16 -1.24
C ALA A 57 -5.57 6.67 -0.05
N LYS A 58 -5.27 7.97 -0.03
CA LYS A 58 -4.60 8.66 1.09
C LYS A 58 -5.37 8.46 2.39
N LYS A 59 -6.66 8.79 2.42
CA LYS A 59 -7.49 8.66 3.64
C LYS A 59 -7.47 7.21 4.18
N MET A 60 -7.65 6.23 3.30
CA MET A 60 -7.62 4.81 3.67
C MET A 60 -6.25 4.37 4.19
N LEU A 61 -5.17 4.89 3.59
CA LEU A 61 -3.82 4.59 4.01
C LEU A 61 -3.51 5.23 5.38
N GLU A 62 -3.89 6.49 5.62
CA GLU A 62 -3.76 7.15 6.92
C GLU A 62 -4.48 6.39 8.04
N GLU A 63 -5.71 5.93 7.79
CA GLU A 63 -6.45 5.07 8.73
C GLU A 63 -5.68 3.76 9.00
N THR A 64 -5.07 3.17 7.97
CA THR A 64 -4.25 1.97 8.15
C THR A 64 -2.98 2.26 8.96
N LEU A 65 -2.28 3.37 8.68
CA LEU A 65 -1.06 3.73 9.39
C LEU A 65 -1.35 4.04 10.86
N LYS A 66 -2.48 4.69 11.15
CA LYS A 66 -2.97 4.89 12.52
C LYS A 66 -3.20 3.55 13.23
N TRP A 67 -3.92 2.62 12.59
CA TRP A 67 -4.15 1.29 13.15
C TRP A 67 -2.85 0.54 13.40
N ARG A 68 -1.91 0.54 12.44
CA ARG A 68 -0.60 -0.11 12.59
C ARG A 68 0.21 0.49 13.74
N SER A 69 0.13 1.80 13.95
CA SER A 69 0.82 2.48 15.05
C SER A 69 0.22 2.11 16.41
N SER A 70 -1.11 1.94 16.49
CA SER A 70 -1.81 1.57 17.72
C SER A 70 -1.71 0.08 18.07
N PHE A 71 -1.87 -0.80 17.08
CA PHE A 71 -1.98 -2.25 17.29
C PHE A 71 -0.70 -3.01 16.98
N LYS A 72 0.29 -2.36 16.37
CA LYS A 72 1.64 -2.87 16.13
C LYS A 72 1.63 -4.32 15.64
N PRO A 73 1.14 -4.59 14.42
CA PRO A 73 0.98 -5.95 13.91
C PRO A 73 2.26 -6.79 13.96
N GLU A 74 3.42 -6.15 13.90
CA GLU A 74 4.74 -6.76 14.10
C GLU A 74 5.00 -7.33 15.50
N GLU A 75 4.28 -6.89 16.53
CA GLU A 75 4.36 -7.40 17.90
C GLU A 75 3.35 -8.54 18.15
N ILE A 76 2.41 -8.77 17.22
CA ILE A 76 1.41 -9.84 17.34
C ILE A 76 2.11 -11.20 17.20
N ARG A 77 2.04 -12.02 18.25
CA ARG A 77 2.55 -13.38 18.30
C ARG A 77 1.45 -14.32 18.73
N TRP A 78 1.46 -15.55 18.22
CA TRP A 78 0.59 -16.60 18.76
C TRP A 78 1.05 -16.93 20.18
N GLU A 79 0.15 -16.81 21.17
CA GLU A 79 0.39 -17.38 22.48
C GLU A 79 0.49 -18.88 22.32
N ARG A 80 1.70 -19.42 22.48
CA ARG A 80 1.92 -20.85 22.52
C ARG A 80 1.28 -21.36 23.81
N LYS A 81 -0.02 -21.68 23.77
CA LYS A 81 -0.69 -22.43 24.83
C LYS A 81 0.14 -23.70 25.00
N HIS A 82 0.86 -23.79 26.12
CA HIS A 82 1.59 -24.98 26.47
C HIS A 82 0.54 -26.09 26.55
N GLY A 83 0.53 -26.96 25.52
CA GLY A 83 -0.21 -28.20 25.57
C GLY A 83 0.40 -29.02 26.69
N GLU A 84 -0.36 -29.19 27.76
CA GLU A 84 -0.17 -30.29 28.69
C GLU A 84 -0.41 -31.56 27.87
N ILE A 85 0.66 -32.35 27.74
CA ILE A 85 0.65 -33.73 27.21
C ILE A 85 0.41 -34.65 28.39
#